data_AF-A0A096FJN2-F1
#
_entry.id   AF-A0A096FJN2-F1
#
_cell.length_a   1.000
_cell.length_b   1.000
_cell.length_c   1.000
_cell.angle_alpha   90.00
_cell.angle_beta   90.00
_cell.angle_gamma   90.00
#
_symmetry.space_group_name_H-M   'P 1'
#
loop_
_entity.id
_entity.type
_entity.pdbx_description
1 polymer ?
#
loop_
_entity_poly.entity_id
_entity_poly.type
_entity_poly.pdbx_seq_one_letter_code
_entity_poly.pdbx_strand_id
1 'polypeptide(L)'
;MGYVEDAKKVGVALEEKLYEIGRRGQFLWPKRVREIREFLEGGMTFLTHRVFGLFVGYGYRPFRLVTWMLSVWVICGVLYCIFALPQFNAIAPSDPLVFQNPIYGECQPIQNKKFEKSEKAGVKYAWTSCSKLPGEYSTFSPLFYSLDLLLPVVDLGQENAWGAYIPSSTDDMVEKPIWNLRWGYAVRLLAWFETLFGWMSSLLLVAIISGFSRRNDEE
;
A
#
# COMPACT_ATOMS: atom_id res chain seq x y z
N MET A 1 -25.37 -24.98 13.27
CA MET A 1 -24.31 -24.09 12.74
C MET A 1 -23.39 -23.50 13.83
N GLY A 2 -23.76 -23.48 15.12
CA GLY A 2 -22.94 -22.86 16.19
C GLY A 2 -21.61 -23.55 16.53
N TYR A 3 -21.51 -24.88 16.44
CA TYR A 3 -20.33 -25.64 16.87
C TYR A 3 -19.00 -25.20 16.22
N VAL A 4 -19.01 -24.90 14.91
CA VAL A 4 -17.79 -24.46 14.19
C VAL A 4 -17.38 -23.06 14.61
N GLU A 5 -18.37 -22.20 14.87
CA GLU A 5 -18.15 -20.83 15.29
C GLU A 5 -17.66 -20.75 16.74
N ASP A 6 -18.18 -21.62 17.60
CA ASP A 6 -17.75 -21.75 18.99
C ASP A 6 -16.35 -22.36 19.07
N ALA A 7 -16.02 -23.36 18.25
CA ALA A 7 -14.66 -23.87 18.14
C ALA A 7 -13.65 -22.77 17.74
N LYS A 8 -14.00 -21.88 16.81
CA LYS A 8 -13.17 -20.71 16.44
C LYS A 8 -12.98 -19.74 17.60
N LYS A 9 -14.02 -19.48 18.40
CA LYS A 9 -13.91 -18.61 19.58
C LYS A 9 -13.00 -19.21 20.64
N VAL A 10 -13.13 -20.52 20.89
CA VAL A 10 -12.28 -21.24 21.85
C VAL A 10 -10.82 -21.23 21.40
N GLY A 11 -10.53 -21.44 20.11
CA GLY A 11 -9.18 -21.33 19.57
C GLY A 11 -8.55 -19.95 19.75
N VAL A 12 -9.32 -18.88 19.50
CA VAL A 12 -8.85 -17.49 19.73
C VAL A 12 -8.57 -17.24 21.22
N ALA A 13 -9.46 -17.69 22.12
CA ALA A 13 -9.29 -17.50 23.56
C ALA A 13 -8.10 -18.31 24.13
N LEU A 14 -7.82 -19.49 23.57
CA LEU A 14 -6.65 -20.30 23.93
C LEU A 14 -5.35 -19.58 23.57
N GLU A 15 -5.24 -19.01 22.37
CA GLU A 15 -4.07 -18.22 21.93
C GLU A 15 -3.85 -16.98 22.80
N GLU A 16 -4.91 -16.25 23.14
CA GLU A 16 -4.82 -15.10 24.07
C GLU A 16 -4.29 -15.53 25.45
N LYS A 17 -4.77 -16.66 25.98
CA LYS A 17 -4.29 -17.23 27.25
C LYS A 17 -2.83 -17.68 27.17
N LEU A 18 -2.42 -18.33 26.08
CA LEU A 18 -1.04 -18.76 25.88
C LEU A 18 -0.07 -17.57 25.81
N TYR A 19 -0.53 -16.46 25.22
CA TYR A 19 0.21 -15.20 25.21
C TYR A 19 0.35 -14.61 26.62
N GLU A 20 -0.73 -14.51 27.39
CA GLU A 20 -0.71 -14.02 28.78
C GLU A 20 0.25 -14.82 29.67
N ILE A 21 0.31 -16.14 29.47
CA ILE A 21 1.14 -17.06 30.27
C ILE A 21 2.61 -17.07 29.79
N GLY A 22 2.93 -16.41 28.68
CA GLY A 22 4.29 -16.35 28.12
C GLY A 22 4.81 -17.68 27.57
N ARG A 23 3.95 -18.70 27.39
CA ARG A 23 4.31 -20.01 26.85
C ARG A 23 4.12 -20.06 25.33
N ARG A 24 4.88 -19.26 24.60
CA ARG A 24 5.01 -19.44 23.13
C ARG A 24 5.88 -20.67 22.86
N GLY A 25 5.44 -21.50 21.90
CA GLY A 25 6.08 -22.75 21.42
C GLY A 25 7.42 -23.10 22.06
N GLN A 26 7.43 -24.09 22.95
CA GLN A 26 8.63 -24.53 23.66
C GLN A 26 9.64 -25.16 22.71
N PHE A 27 10.50 -24.33 22.12
CA PHE A 27 11.76 -24.76 21.52
C PHE A 27 12.86 -24.59 22.58
N LEU A 28 13.55 -25.67 22.98
CA LEU A 28 14.60 -25.64 24.00
C LEU A 28 15.85 -24.92 23.48
N TRP A 29 15.99 -23.62 23.74
CA TRP A 29 17.17 -22.82 23.36
C TRP A 29 18.17 -22.64 24.53
N PRO A 30 19.48 -22.47 24.24
CA PRO A 30 20.51 -22.23 25.25
C PRO A 30 20.32 -20.92 26.03
N LYS A 31 20.61 -20.93 27.35
CA LYS A 31 20.38 -19.79 28.29
C LYS A 31 20.97 -18.44 27.84
N ARG A 32 22.13 -18.43 27.18
CA ARG A 32 22.82 -17.19 26.78
C ARG A 32 22.12 -16.46 25.63
N VAL A 33 21.34 -17.19 24.81
CA VAL A 33 20.52 -16.62 23.72
C VAL A 33 19.22 -16.02 24.29
N ARG A 34 18.76 -16.51 25.44
CA ARG A 34 17.48 -16.12 26.06
C ARG A 34 17.47 -14.67 26.56
N GLU A 35 18.54 -14.20 27.20
CA GLU A 35 18.60 -12.85 27.80
C GLU A 35 18.65 -11.72 26.76
N ILE A 36 19.43 -11.89 25.68
CA ILE A 36 19.49 -10.92 24.56
C ILE A 36 18.13 -10.85 23.84
N ARG A 37 17.46 -12.01 23.77
CA ARG A 37 16.16 -12.16 23.12
C ARG A 37 15.03 -11.52 23.92
N GLU A 38 14.96 -11.73 25.23
CA GLU A 38 13.89 -11.15 26.08
C GLU A 38 13.85 -9.61 26.01
N PHE A 39 15.01 -8.95 25.87
CA PHE A 39 15.11 -7.49 25.71
C PHE A 39 14.62 -6.99 24.34
N LEU A 40 14.96 -7.70 23.25
CA LEU A 40 14.51 -7.37 21.89
C LEU A 40 13.06 -7.80 21.60
N GLU A 41 12.59 -8.87 22.23
CA GLU A 41 11.28 -9.46 21.98
C GLU A 41 10.14 -8.82 22.77
N GLY A 42 10.38 -8.25 23.95
CA GLY A 42 9.29 -7.77 24.82
C GLY A 42 8.33 -6.79 24.14
N GLY A 43 8.87 -5.75 23.50
CA GLY A 43 8.06 -4.75 22.78
C GLY A 43 7.63 -5.21 21.38
N MET A 44 8.55 -5.81 20.62
CA MET A 44 8.30 -6.20 19.24
C MET A 44 7.29 -7.35 19.14
N THR A 45 7.29 -8.28 20.09
CA THR A 45 6.34 -9.39 20.08
C THR A 45 4.95 -9.02 20.60
N PHE A 46 4.84 -7.99 21.44
CA PHE A 46 3.53 -7.43 21.80
C PHE A 46 2.89 -6.71 20.61
N LEU A 47 3.69 -5.90 19.90
CA LEU A 47 3.22 -5.21 18.70
C LEU A 47 2.80 -6.19 17.62
N THR A 48 3.63 -7.18 17.30
CA THR A 48 3.31 -8.17 16.26
C THR A 48 2.10 -9.01 16.64
N HIS A 49 1.95 -9.43 17.90
CA HIS A 49 0.78 -10.21 18.33
C HIS A 49 -0.51 -9.39 18.22
N ARG A 50 -0.48 -8.12 18.65
CA ARG A 50 -1.64 -7.21 18.57
C ARG A 50 -2.01 -6.88 17.12
N VAL A 51 -1.02 -6.66 16.26
CA VAL A 51 -1.22 -6.46 14.82
C VAL A 51 -1.80 -7.73 14.19
N PHE A 52 -1.23 -8.91 14.43
CA PHE A 52 -1.75 -10.17 13.89
C PHE A 52 -3.19 -10.48 14.37
N GLY A 53 -3.50 -10.26 15.65
CA GLY A 53 -4.85 -10.44 16.18
C GLY A 53 -5.86 -9.50 15.51
N LEU A 54 -5.48 -8.24 15.28
CA LEU A 54 -6.33 -7.23 14.65
C LEU A 54 -6.56 -7.49 13.15
N PHE A 55 -5.50 -7.80 12.40
CA PHE A 55 -5.57 -7.96 10.94
C PHE A 55 -6.06 -9.36 10.53
N VAL A 56 -5.65 -10.40 11.26
CA VAL A 56 -5.77 -11.80 10.82
C VAL A 56 -6.68 -12.62 11.72
N GLY A 57 -6.87 -12.19 12.97
CA GLY A 57 -7.63 -12.97 13.96
C GLY A 57 -7.00 -14.34 14.21
N TYR A 58 -5.66 -14.40 14.27
CA TYR A 58 -4.87 -15.61 14.49
C TYR A 58 -5.10 -16.76 13.49
N GLY A 59 -5.57 -16.43 12.28
CA GLY A 59 -5.82 -17.41 11.21
C GLY A 59 -7.21 -18.04 11.23
N TYR A 60 -8.00 -17.81 12.29
CA TYR A 60 -9.34 -18.38 12.43
C TYR A 60 -10.43 -17.60 11.66
N ARG A 61 -10.12 -16.42 11.13
CA ARG A 61 -11.08 -15.52 10.44
C ARG A 61 -10.54 -14.96 9.11
N PRO A 62 -10.41 -15.78 8.04
CA PRO A 62 -9.83 -15.34 6.76
C PRO A 62 -10.57 -14.14 6.13
N PHE A 63 -11.90 -14.07 6.26
CA PHE A 63 -12.69 -12.96 5.72
C PHE A 63 -12.35 -11.59 6.34
N ARG A 64 -11.76 -11.56 7.55
CA ARG A 64 -11.32 -10.30 8.17
C ARG A 64 -10.16 -9.67 7.38
N LEU A 65 -9.26 -10.49 6.85
CA LEU A 65 -8.17 -10.00 6.01
C LEU A 65 -8.71 -9.41 4.71
N VAL A 66 -9.67 -10.08 4.07
CA VAL A 66 -10.33 -9.58 2.86
C VAL A 66 -11.01 -8.24 3.11
N THR A 67 -11.70 -8.07 4.24
CA THR A 67 -12.31 -6.77 4.59
C THR A 67 -11.26 -5.67 4.79
N TRP A 68 -10.09 -5.99 5.37
CA TRP A 68 -8.99 -5.03 5.47
C TRP A 68 -8.41 -4.68 4.10
N MET A 69 -8.20 -5.66 3.22
CA MET A 69 -7.75 -5.41 1.84
C MET A 69 -8.72 -4.50 1.08
N LEU A 70 -10.02 -4.78 1.15
CA LEU A 70 -11.05 -3.92 0.55
C LEU A 70 -11.06 -2.51 1.15
N SER A 71 -10.81 -2.39 2.45
CA SER A 71 -10.76 -1.09 3.12
C SER A 71 -9.56 -0.27 2.66
N VAL A 72 -8.37 -0.89 2.61
CA VAL A 72 -7.14 -0.25 2.10
C VAL A 72 -7.34 0.15 0.64
N TRP A 73 -7.87 -0.75 -0.20
CA TRP A 73 -8.18 -0.48 -1.60
C TRP A 73 -9.05 0.76 -1.79
N VAL A 74 -10.18 0.86 -1.08
CA VAL A 74 -11.08 2.00 -1.21
C VAL A 74 -10.43 3.29 -0.68
N ILE A 75 -9.76 3.23 0.47
CA ILE A 75 -9.11 4.41 1.07
C ILE A 75 -8.02 4.97 0.15
N CYS A 76 -7.12 4.11 -0.32
CA CYS A 76 -6.04 4.53 -1.19
C CYS A 76 -6.53 4.92 -2.58
N GLY A 77 -7.53 4.22 -3.14
CA GLY A 77 -8.18 4.63 -4.37
C GLY A 77 -8.79 6.04 -4.29
N VAL A 78 -9.40 6.41 -3.15
CA VAL A 78 -9.86 7.78 -2.89
C VAL A 78 -8.67 8.74 -2.78
N LEU A 79 -7.59 8.37 -2.11
CA LEU A 79 -6.38 9.20 -2.02
C LEU A 79 -5.74 9.44 -3.39
N TYR A 80 -5.66 8.44 -4.26
CA TYR A 80 -5.20 8.62 -5.64
C TYR A 80 -6.14 9.49 -6.47
N CYS A 81 -7.45 9.38 -6.26
CA CYS A 81 -8.43 10.27 -6.88
C CYS A 81 -8.15 11.72 -6.47
N ILE A 82 -7.89 11.97 -5.18
CA ILE A 82 -7.49 13.27 -4.66
C ILE A 82 -6.18 13.71 -5.34
N PHE A 83 -5.14 12.89 -5.35
CA PHE A 83 -3.84 13.25 -5.93
C PHE A 83 -3.84 13.47 -7.46
N ALA A 84 -4.81 12.87 -8.15
CA ALA A 84 -5.04 13.07 -9.58
C ALA A 84 -5.69 14.43 -9.90
N LEU A 85 -6.26 15.11 -8.92
CA LEU A 85 -6.91 16.41 -9.14
C LEU A 85 -5.90 17.48 -9.58
N PRO A 86 -6.34 18.47 -10.38
CA PRO A 86 -5.48 19.54 -10.93
C PRO A 86 -4.82 20.43 -9.86
N GLN A 87 -5.31 20.40 -8.63
CA GLN A 87 -4.70 21.13 -7.51
C GLN A 87 -3.40 20.48 -7.01
N PHE A 88 -3.27 19.15 -7.09
CA PHE A 88 -2.10 18.42 -6.60
C PHE A 88 -1.19 17.99 -7.75
N ASN A 89 -1.79 17.57 -8.88
CA ASN A 89 -1.10 17.12 -10.10
C ASN A 89 0.11 16.23 -9.82
N ALA A 90 -0.09 15.22 -8.97
CA ALA A 90 0.98 14.39 -8.44
C ALA A 90 1.17 13.06 -9.21
N ILE A 91 0.37 12.85 -10.26
CA ILE A 91 0.35 11.63 -11.06
C ILE A 91 0.62 12.01 -12.52
N ALA A 92 1.56 11.31 -13.16
CA ALA A 92 1.95 11.52 -14.54
C ALA A 92 2.10 10.18 -15.28
N PRO A 93 2.06 10.20 -16.63
CA PRO A 93 2.42 9.04 -17.44
C PRO A 93 3.83 8.54 -17.12
N SER A 94 4.04 7.23 -17.13
CA SER A 94 5.35 6.61 -16.88
C SER A 94 6.17 6.39 -18.15
N ASP A 95 5.52 6.41 -19.32
CA ASP A 95 6.16 6.09 -20.60
C ASP A 95 7.04 7.25 -21.12
N PRO A 96 8.34 7.03 -21.39
CA PRO A 96 9.23 8.05 -21.93
C PRO A 96 8.77 8.61 -23.29
N LEU A 97 8.04 7.84 -24.10
CA LEU A 97 7.56 8.28 -25.41
C LEU A 97 6.58 9.46 -25.30
N VAL A 98 5.80 9.51 -24.22
CA VAL A 98 4.87 10.62 -23.94
C VAL A 98 5.62 11.91 -23.65
N PHE A 99 6.79 11.83 -23.00
CA PHE A 99 7.61 13.02 -22.70
C PHE A 99 8.42 13.52 -23.89
N GLN A 100 8.77 12.66 -24.84
CA GLN A 100 9.55 13.02 -26.01
C GLN A 100 8.72 13.75 -27.09
N ASN A 101 7.41 13.55 -27.11
CA ASN A 101 6.56 14.12 -28.14
C ASN A 101 6.11 15.55 -27.78
N PRO A 102 6.41 16.57 -28.63
CA PRO A 102 6.05 17.97 -28.35
C PRO A 102 4.54 18.23 -28.33
N ILE A 103 3.72 17.36 -28.92
CA ILE A 103 2.25 17.49 -28.94
C ILE A 103 1.68 17.47 -27.51
N TYR A 104 2.29 16.70 -26.61
CA TYR A 104 1.82 16.53 -25.24
C TYR A 104 2.45 17.54 -24.25
N GLY A 105 3.28 18.46 -24.74
CA GLY A 105 3.89 19.50 -23.92
C GLY A 105 2.86 20.38 -23.21
N GLU A 106 1.67 20.54 -23.78
CA GLU A 106 0.56 21.29 -23.17
C GLU A 106 0.02 20.65 -21.86
N CYS A 107 0.24 19.36 -21.66
CA CYS A 107 -0.18 18.62 -20.47
C CYS A 107 0.79 18.76 -19.28
N GLN A 108 2.00 19.31 -19.51
CA GLN A 108 3.05 19.41 -18.49
C GLN A 108 2.84 20.62 -17.55
N PRO A 109 2.97 20.46 -16.21
CA PRO A 109 2.80 21.57 -15.27
C PRO A 109 3.94 22.59 -15.27
N ILE A 110 5.09 22.32 -15.91
CA ILE A 110 6.27 23.19 -15.85
C ILE A 110 6.97 23.18 -17.22
N GLN A 111 7.17 24.37 -17.80
CA GLN A 111 8.09 24.74 -18.92
C GLN A 111 7.46 25.45 -20.13
N ASN A 112 6.15 25.66 -20.18
CA ASN A 112 5.57 26.47 -21.26
C ASN A 112 5.26 27.89 -20.78
N LYS A 113 5.89 28.92 -21.36
CA LYS A 113 5.52 30.35 -21.14
C LYS A 113 4.04 30.64 -21.43
N LYS A 114 3.37 29.79 -22.21
CA LYS A 114 1.91 29.77 -22.40
C LYS A 114 1.14 29.36 -21.14
N PHE A 115 1.70 28.46 -20.33
CA PHE A 115 1.10 27.93 -19.11
C PHE A 115 1.13 28.95 -17.96
N GLU A 116 2.20 29.74 -17.86
CA GLU A 116 2.29 30.87 -16.91
C GLU A 116 1.18 31.91 -17.14
N LYS A 117 0.68 32.03 -18.38
CA LYS A 117 -0.47 32.86 -18.74
C LYS A 117 -1.82 32.20 -18.42
N SER A 118 -1.88 30.87 -18.40
CA SER A 118 -3.08 30.08 -18.05
C SER A 118 -3.27 29.94 -16.53
N GLU A 119 -2.18 29.84 -15.76
CA GLU A 119 -2.22 29.87 -14.31
C GLU A 119 -2.79 31.20 -13.80
N LYS A 120 -2.43 32.31 -14.46
CA LYS A 120 -3.01 33.65 -14.25
C LYS A 120 -4.49 33.74 -14.65
N ALA A 121 -4.99 32.82 -15.47
CA ALA A 121 -6.40 32.68 -15.85
C ALA A 121 -7.17 31.65 -14.98
N GLY A 122 -6.52 31.06 -13.97
CA GLY A 122 -7.14 30.13 -13.02
C GLY A 122 -7.36 28.70 -13.53
N VAL A 123 -6.89 28.36 -14.73
CA VAL A 123 -7.06 27.02 -15.31
C VAL A 123 -5.83 26.16 -14.99
N LYS A 124 -6.00 25.19 -14.09
CA LYS A 124 -4.98 24.20 -13.71
C LYS A 124 -5.21 22.92 -14.52
N TYR A 125 -4.18 22.44 -15.23
CA TYR A 125 -4.25 21.19 -15.99
C TYR A 125 -3.56 20.05 -15.22
N ALA A 126 -4.24 18.91 -15.12
CA ALA A 126 -3.68 17.64 -14.67
C ALA A 126 -3.42 16.72 -15.86
N TRP A 127 -2.37 15.90 -15.79
CA TRP A 127 -2.09 14.88 -16.80
C TRP A 127 -3.28 13.94 -17.04
N THR A 128 -3.95 13.54 -15.96
CA THR A 128 -5.09 12.63 -15.95
C THR A 128 -6.32 13.18 -16.69
N SER A 129 -6.39 14.50 -16.88
CA SER A 129 -7.50 15.19 -17.56
C SER A 129 -7.09 15.82 -18.89
N CYS A 130 -5.90 15.47 -19.42
CA CYS A 130 -5.41 16.09 -20.64
C CYS A 130 -6.06 15.49 -21.90
N SER A 131 -6.77 16.32 -22.66
CA SER A 131 -7.44 15.92 -23.91
C SER A 131 -6.49 15.66 -25.09
N LYS A 132 -5.21 16.03 -24.94
CA LYS A 132 -4.18 15.82 -25.97
C LYS A 132 -3.54 14.44 -25.92
N LEU A 133 -3.69 13.70 -24.82
CA LEU A 133 -3.19 12.32 -24.76
C LEU A 133 -3.97 11.46 -25.76
N PRO A 134 -3.30 10.57 -26.51
CA PRO A 134 -3.96 9.68 -27.44
C PRO A 134 -4.85 8.72 -26.66
N GLY A 135 -6.03 8.39 -27.20
CA GLY A 135 -6.94 7.42 -26.59
C GLY A 135 -6.38 6.00 -26.53
N GLU A 136 -5.28 5.74 -27.25
CA GLU A 136 -4.50 4.50 -27.17
C GLU A 136 -3.74 4.38 -25.84
N TYR A 137 -3.46 5.51 -25.19
CA TYR A 137 -2.90 5.52 -23.85
C TYR A 137 -3.99 5.25 -22.82
N SER A 138 -3.69 4.44 -21.81
CA SER A 138 -4.67 4.08 -20.79
C SER A 138 -5.14 5.33 -20.03
N THR A 139 -6.45 5.51 -19.92
CA THR A 139 -7.00 6.58 -19.06
C THR A 139 -6.74 6.24 -17.60
N PHE A 140 -6.33 7.24 -16.82
CA PHE A 140 -6.07 7.03 -15.40
C PHE A 140 -7.36 6.69 -14.65
N SER A 141 -7.35 5.55 -13.96
CA SER A 141 -8.47 5.12 -13.14
C SER A 141 -7.98 4.85 -11.70
N PRO A 142 -8.28 5.75 -10.74
CA PRO A 142 -7.68 5.69 -9.40
C PRO A 142 -7.94 4.38 -8.64
N LEU A 143 -9.15 3.83 -8.80
CA LEU A 143 -9.56 2.58 -8.15
C LEU A 143 -8.82 1.36 -8.73
N PHE A 144 -8.65 1.31 -10.05
CA PHE A 144 -7.90 0.21 -10.67
C PHE A 144 -6.41 0.37 -10.45
N TYR A 145 -5.89 1.59 -10.39
CA TYR A 145 -4.49 1.85 -10.02
C TYR A 145 -4.16 1.31 -8.62
N SER A 146 -4.98 1.61 -7.60
CA SER A 146 -4.82 1.03 -6.25
C SER A 146 -5.03 -0.49 -6.25
N LEU A 147 -5.94 -1.01 -7.08
CA LEU A 147 -6.16 -2.46 -7.18
C LEU A 147 -4.95 -3.20 -7.77
N ASP A 148 -4.33 -2.62 -8.80
CA ASP A 148 -3.10 -3.12 -9.46
C ASP A 148 -1.97 -3.23 -8.43
N LEU A 149 -1.76 -2.16 -7.65
CA LEU A 149 -0.73 -2.11 -6.59
C LEU A 149 -1.00 -3.10 -5.46
N LEU A 150 -2.28 -3.31 -5.10
CA LEU A 150 -2.69 -4.18 -4.00
C LEU A 150 -2.65 -5.67 -4.37
N LEU A 151 -2.86 -6.01 -5.64
CA LEU A 151 -2.95 -7.39 -6.12
C LEU A 151 -1.75 -7.75 -7.01
N PRO A 152 -0.60 -8.19 -6.43
CA PRO A 152 0.64 -8.43 -7.18
C PRO A 152 0.56 -9.54 -8.25
N VAL A 153 -0.54 -10.28 -8.31
CA VAL A 153 -0.75 -11.39 -9.26
C VAL A 153 -1.49 -10.92 -10.52
N VAL A 154 -2.23 -9.81 -10.46
CA VAL A 154 -3.06 -9.33 -11.56
C VAL A 154 -2.45 -8.04 -12.10
N ASP A 155 -2.16 -8.00 -13.39
CA ASP A 155 -1.70 -6.79 -14.09
C ASP A 155 -2.87 -6.19 -14.88
N LEU A 156 -3.35 -5.03 -14.42
CA LEU A 156 -4.39 -4.23 -15.08
C LEU A 156 -3.78 -3.16 -16.01
N GLY A 157 -2.46 -3.01 -16.01
CA GLY A 157 -1.70 -2.06 -16.81
C GLY A 157 -1.77 -0.61 -16.34
N GLN A 158 -2.39 -0.32 -15.19
CA GLN A 158 -2.51 1.03 -14.66
C GLN A 158 -1.24 1.45 -13.92
N GLU A 159 -0.64 0.55 -13.14
CA GLU A 159 0.65 0.79 -12.47
C GLU A 159 1.77 1.07 -13.50
N ASN A 160 1.79 0.29 -14.58
CA ASN A 160 2.82 0.42 -15.62
C ASN A 160 2.67 1.73 -16.43
N ALA A 161 1.44 2.20 -16.63
CA ALA A 161 1.17 3.41 -17.39
C ALA A 161 1.26 4.69 -16.53
N TRP A 162 0.93 4.65 -15.24
CA TRP A 162 0.83 5.85 -14.42
C TRP A 162 1.74 5.80 -13.20
N GLY A 163 2.33 6.93 -12.84
CA GLY A 163 3.31 7.00 -11.76
C GLY A 163 3.32 8.33 -11.03
N ALA A 164 4.06 8.36 -9.93
CA ALA A 164 4.26 9.59 -9.17
C ALA A 164 5.07 10.61 -9.98
N TYR A 165 4.52 11.82 -10.14
CA TYR A 165 5.23 12.94 -10.75
C TYR A 165 6.20 13.56 -9.75
N ILE A 166 7.50 13.41 -10.01
CA ILE A 166 8.55 14.02 -9.20
C ILE A 166 9.41 14.88 -10.14
N PRO A 167 9.34 16.22 -10.06
CA PRO A 167 10.16 17.07 -10.89
C PRO A 167 11.64 16.89 -10.52
N SER A 168 12.51 16.73 -11.53
CA SER A 168 13.96 16.68 -11.30
C SER A 168 14.43 18.07 -10.90
N SER A 169 14.61 18.28 -9.60
CA SER A 169 15.15 19.53 -9.09
C SER A 169 16.56 19.29 -8.58
N THR A 170 17.53 19.80 -9.33
CA THR A 170 18.93 19.90 -8.91
C THR A 170 19.15 21.02 -7.88
N ASP A 171 18.18 21.93 -7.71
CA ASP A 171 18.25 23.12 -6.83
C ASP A 171 17.38 23.03 -5.55
N ASP A 172 16.27 22.27 -5.54
CA ASP A 172 15.32 22.29 -4.40
C ASP A 172 15.74 21.42 -3.20
N MET A 173 16.72 20.52 -3.34
CA MET A 173 17.13 19.64 -2.24
C MET A 173 17.96 20.34 -1.16
N VAL A 174 18.57 21.49 -1.48
CA VAL A 174 19.43 22.23 -0.52
C VAL A 174 18.65 23.29 0.26
N GLU A 175 17.55 23.82 -0.26
CA GLU A 175 16.83 24.94 0.37
C GLU A 175 15.51 24.58 1.08
N LYS A 176 14.91 23.40 0.85
CA LYS A 176 13.55 23.11 1.35
C LYS A 176 13.50 21.89 2.29
N PRO A 177 13.09 22.08 3.56
CA PRO A 177 13.11 21.02 4.57
C PRO A 177 12.10 19.90 4.29
N ILE A 178 12.33 18.77 4.95
CA ILE A 178 11.60 17.48 4.92
C ILE A 178 10.06 17.62 5.05
N TRP A 179 9.58 18.76 5.57
CA TRP A 179 8.17 19.10 5.75
C TRP A 179 7.48 19.64 4.49
N ASN A 180 8.22 20.01 3.44
CA ASN A 180 7.67 20.43 2.15
C ASN A 180 7.51 19.23 1.21
N LEU A 181 6.94 18.14 1.74
CA LEU A 181 6.69 16.90 1.02
C LEU A 181 5.72 17.20 -0.12
N ARG A 182 6.26 17.41 -1.33
CA ARG A 182 5.43 17.55 -2.53
C ARG A 182 4.56 16.31 -2.66
N TRP A 183 3.33 16.52 -3.09
CA TRP A 183 2.32 15.47 -3.24
C TRP A 183 2.81 14.26 -4.06
N GLY A 184 3.73 14.45 -5.01
CA GLY A 184 4.40 13.35 -5.72
C GLY A 184 5.15 12.35 -4.82
N TYR A 185 5.85 12.83 -3.79
CA TYR A 185 6.49 11.93 -2.81
C TYR A 185 5.47 11.22 -1.93
N ALA A 186 4.34 11.88 -1.60
CA ALA A 186 3.25 11.23 -0.88
C ALA A 186 2.63 10.09 -1.69
N VAL A 187 2.37 10.31 -2.99
CA VAL A 187 1.91 9.27 -3.94
C VAL A 187 2.90 8.10 -3.99
N ARG A 188 4.21 8.39 -4.06
CA ARG A 188 5.28 7.38 -4.05
C ARG A 188 5.26 6.53 -2.78
N LEU A 189 5.21 7.17 -1.61
CA LEU A 189 5.17 6.47 -0.32
C LEU A 189 3.91 5.63 -0.18
N LEU A 190 2.77 6.15 -0.62
CA LEU A 190 1.50 5.44 -0.59
C LEU A 190 1.52 4.21 -1.51
N ALA A 191 2.09 4.34 -2.71
CA ALA A 191 2.27 3.20 -3.63
C ALA A 191 3.14 2.10 -3.00
N TRP A 192 4.29 2.46 -2.42
CA TRP A 192 5.13 1.49 -1.73
C TRP A 192 4.44 0.82 -0.54
N PHE A 193 3.68 1.57 0.23
CA PHE A 193 2.89 1.03 1.33
C PHE A 193 1.87 0.00 0.82
N GLU A 194 1.11 0.33 -0.23
CA GLU A 194 0.13 -0.59 -0.82
C GLU A 194 0.78 -1.83 -1.40
N THR A 195 1.86 -1.68 -2.16
CA THR A 195 2.60 -2.83 -2.72
C THR A 195 3.03 -3.76 -1.59
N LEU A 196 3.71 -3.24 -0.55
CA LEU A 196 4.16 -4.05 0.59
C LEU A 196 2.99 -4.72 1.32
N PHE A 197 1.88 -4.00 1.51
CA PHE A 197 0.68 -4.53 2.12
C PHE A 197 0.02 -5.63 1.26
N GLY A 198 -0.01 -5.46 -0.06
CA GLY A 198 -0.48 -6.44 -1.04
C GLY A 198 0.32 -7.73 -1.00
N TRP A 199 1.66 -7.63 -1.00
CA TRP A 199 2.54 -8.78 -0.82
C TRP A 199 2.27 -9.51 0.51
N MET A 200 2.25 -8.77 1.62
CA MET A 200 2.04 -9.36 2.95
C MET A 200 0.67 -10.02 3.07
N SER A 201 -0.39 -9.37 2.60
CA SER A 201 -1.75 -9.90 2.66
C SER A 201 -1.95 -11.11 1.73
N SER A 202 -1.38 -11.10 0.53
CA SER A 202 -1.41 -12.24 -0.40
C SER A 202 -0.74 -13.48 0.18
N LEU A 203 0.49 -13.34 0.70
CA LEU A 203 1.22 -14.44 1.32
C LEU A 203 0.46 -15.01 2.53
N LEU A 204 -0.10 -14.12 3.34
CA LEU A 204 -0.84 -14.51 4.53
C LEU A 204 -2.17 -15.18 4.20
N LEU A 205 -2.88 -14.72 3.17
CA LEU A 205 -4.09 -15.36 2.67
C LEU A 205 -3.79 -16.81 2.22
N VAL A 206 -2.73 -17.01 1.45
CA VAL A 206 -2.27 -18.34 1.01
C VAL A 206 -1.89 -19.21 2.21
N ALA A 207 -1.23 -18.67 3.22
CA ALA A 207 -0.89 -19.41 4.44
C ALA A 207 -2.12 -19.88 5.23
N ILE A 208 -3.18 -19.06 5.27
CA ILE A 208 -4.44 -19.42 5.94
C ILE A 208 -5.19 -20.49 5.14
N ILE A 209 -5.30 -20.32 3.82
CA ILE A 209 -6.01 -21.26 2.94
C ILE A 209 -5.29 -22.61 2.88
N SER A 210 -3.95 -22.60 2.84
CA SER A 210 -3.15 -23.83 2.83
C SER A 210 -3.16 -24.58 4.16
N GLY A 211 -3.72 -24.00 5.24
CA GLY A 211 -3.80 -24.64 6.54
C GLY A 211 -2.44 -24.78 7.23
N PHE A 212 -1.39 -24.10 6.76
CA PHE A 212 -0.05 -24.13 7.37
C PHE A 212 -0.07 -23.73 8.86
N SER A 213 -1.01 -22.87 9.26
CA SER A 213 -1.21 -22.47 10.66
C SER A 213 -1.88 -23.53 11.54
N ARG A 214 -2.47 -24.60 11.00
CA ARG A 214 -3.18 -25.65 11.77
C ARG A 214 -2.28 -26.85 12.10
N ARG A 215 -0.97 -26.69 12.05
CA ARG A 215 -0.05 -27.76 12.42
C ARG A 215 0.12 -27.78 13.94
N ASN A 216 -0.65 -28.66 14.61
CA ASN A 216 -0.27 -29.48 15.78
C ASN A 216 -1.52 -29.97 16.54
N ASP A 217 -2.24 -30.96 16.02
CA ASP A 217 -3.17 -31.77 16.82
C ASP A 217 -3.02 -33.28 16.56
N GLU A 218 -2.04 -33.69 15.74
CA GLU A 218 -1.76 -35.09 15.41
C GLU A 218 -0.31 -35.44 15.78
N GLU A 219 -0.03 -35.50 17.09
CA GLU A 219 1.01 -36.36 17.69
C GLU A 219 0.68 -36.61 19.17
#